data_AF-A0A9P4R8T2-F1
#
_entry.id   AF-A0A9P4R8T2-F1
#
_cell.length_a   1.000
_cell.length_b   1.000
_cell.length_c   1.000
_cell.angle_alpha   90.00
_cell.angle_beta   90.00
_cell.angle_gamma   90.00
#
_symmetry.space_group_name_H-M   'P 1'
#
loop_
_entity.id
_entity.type
_entity.pdbx_description
1 polymer ?
#
loop_
_entity_poly.entity_id
_entity_poly.type
_entity_poly.pdbx_seq_one_letter_code
_entity_poly.pdbx_strand_id
1 'polypeptide(L)'
;MSSSSSPAPTAPAEMTGSSSQPNSGNMAPPSHPVSLVSALPATPYKETAAEKQKLTADYIRVQLAVLKWLDTHSADELLGVPIQANKWTTDINKKDNEITTPTEATRLCYWLRTKNFNTYSKIDPQKNSKSPLHHPLSSMLTTPPAIAFYIANADYKTRSPRHDVLYWRQHLSTWAIEELHLGPTGARGDRVSLYHGLDPTAVLDDIMASLRETDPSAFDFVSDPSSSPSMEWDASGSD
;
A
#
# COMPACT_ATOMS: atom_id res chain seq x y z
N MET A 1 -26.47 59.50 7.09
CA MET A 1 -26.45 58.80 8.40
C MET A 1 -25.24 57.88 8.36
N SER A 2 -24.01 58.39 8.43
CA SER A 2 -23.34 59.05 9.57
C SER A 2 -23.01 58.04 10.68
N SER A 3 -21.72 57.72 10.81
CA SER A 3 -20.94 57.24 11.98
C SER A 3 -19.69 56.54 11.41
N SER A 4 -18.45 57.03 11.30
CA SER A 4 -17.59 58.01 12.00
C SER A 4 -17.33 57.74 13.48
N SER A 5 -16.18 57.10 13.79
CA SER A 5 -15.34 57.26 15.00
C SER A 5 -14.11 56.33 14.84
N SER A 6 -13.01 56.79 14.26
CA SER A 6 -11.85 57.50 14.84
C SER A 6 -11.06 56.80 15.98
N PRO A 7 -9.71 56.78 15.88
CA PRO A 7 -8.77 56.07 16.76
C PRO A 7 -8.16 56.97 17.85
N ALA A 8 -7.49 56.39 18.85
CA ALA A 8 -6.66 57.10 19.84
C ALA A 8 -5.68 56.13 20.59
N PRO A 9 -4.68 56.61 21.37
CA PRO A 9 -3.26 56.38 21.03
C PRO A 9 -2.31 55.97 22.21
N THR A 10 -1.08 55.57 21.86
CA THR A 10 0.24 55.92 22.46
C THR A 10 0.70 55.50 23.89
N ALA A 11 1.74 54.63 23.88
CA ALA A 11 3.03 54.61 24.64
C ALA A 11 3.09 54.27 26.16
N PRO A 12 4.30 54.27 26.79
CA PRO A 12 5.52 53.46 26.58
C PRO A 12 6.00 52.76 27.89
N ALA A 13 7.00 51.87 27.82
CA ALA A 13 8.16 51.86 28.75
C ALA A 13 9.04 50.61 28.55
N GLU A 14 10.32 50.88 28.34
CA GLU A 14 11.45 49.97 28.48
C GLU A 14 11.54 49.36 29.89
N MET A 15 11.96 48.11 30.01
CA MET A 15 13.00 47.74 30.98
C MET A 15 13.86 46.62 30.42
N THR A 16 15.13 46.98 30.27
CA THR A 16 16.30 46.18 29.97
C THR A 16 16.58 45.17 31.10
N GLY A 17 16.94 43.95 30.71
CA GLY A 17 17.37 42.90 31.62
C GLY A 17 18.11 41.80 30.86
N SER A 18 19.31 42.12 30.38
CA SER A 18 20.25 41.16 29.81
C SER A 18 20.65 40.11 30.85
N SER A 19 20.22 38.86 30.65
CA SER A 19 20.87 37.68 31.20
C SER A 19 21.34 36.83 30.03
N SER A 20 22.59 37.05 29.63
CA SER A 20 23.28 36.28 28.60
C SER A 20 23.68 34.92 29.18
N GLN A 21 22.76 33.95 29.17
CA GLN A 21 23.15 32.56 29.26
C GLN A 21 23.74 32.11 27.91
N PRO A 22 24.86 31.36 27.89
CA PRO A 22 25.31 30.67 26.70
C PRO A 22 24.24 29.61 26.36
N ASN A 23 23.38 29.94 25.39
CA ASN A 23 22.37 29.04 24.87
C ASN A 23 23.11 27.93 24.12
N SER A 24 23.34 26.80 24.82
CA SER A 24 23.84 25.56 24.24
C SER A 24 23.03 25.28 23.00
N GLY A 25 23.71 25.41 21.85
CA GLY A 25 23.11 25.48 20.53
C GLY A 25 22.10 24.37 20.31
N ASN A 26 20.82 24.75 20.36
CA ASN A 26 19.75 24.01 19.72
C ASN A 26 19.98 24.15 18.20
N MET A 27 20.95 23.40 17.67
CA MET A 27 21.09 23.20 16.23
C MET A 27 19.79 22.53 15.79
N ALA A 28 18.87 23.34 15.27
CA ALA A 28 17.70 22.83 14.61
C ALA A 28 18.19 21.78 13.59
N PRO A 29 17.67 20.54 13.63
CA PRO A 29 18.10 19.50 12.72
C PRO A 29 17.96 20.04 11.28
N PRO A 30 18.97 19.84 10.42
CA PRO A 30 18.96 20.37 9.06
C PRO A 30 17.67 19.92 8.36
N SER A 31 16.82 20.88 8.01
CA SER A 31 15.60 20.63 7.27
C SER A 31 15.99 20.10 5.88
N HIS A 32 15.83 18.81 5.63
CA HIS A 32 16.09 18.23 4.32
C HIS A 32 15.05 18.76 3.32
N PRO A 33 15.44 19.51 2.27
CA PRO A 33 14.51 20.13 1.33
C PRO A 33 14.13 19.17 0.20
N VAL A 34 13.73 17.93 0.53
CA VAL A 34 13.20 16.99 -0.47
C VAL A 34 11.69 16.88 -0.24
N SER A 35 10.94 17.74 -0.92
CA SER A 35 9.48 17.61 -0.99
C SER A 35 9.13 16.57 -2.05
N LEU A 36 8.74 15.39 -1.62
CA LEU A 36 8.24 14.35 -2.51
C LEU A 36 6.90 14.80 -3.11
N VAL A 37 6.90 15.05 -4.42
CA VAL A 37 5.68 15.39 -5.15
C VAL A 37 5.03 14.11 -5.63
N SER A 38 3.81 13.84 -5.17
CA SER A 38 3.00 12.72 -5.64
C SER A 38 2.85 12.76 -7.17
N ALA A 39 3.14 11.64 -7.82
CA ALA A 39 3.05 11.47 -9.27
C ALA A 39 1.60 11.39 -9.77
N LEU A 40 0.67 11.21 -8.83
CA LEU A 40 -0.77 11.12 -9.04
C LEU A 40 -1.47 12.26 -8.28
N PRO A 41 -2.63 12.75 -8.77
CA PRO A 41 -3.41 13.73 -8.02
C PRO A 41 -3.87 13.15 -6.67
N ALA A 42 -4.19 14.01 -5.71
CA ALA A 42 -4.77 13.56 -4.44
C ALA A 42 -6.03 12.74 -4.71
N THR A 43 -6.16 11.59 -4.03
CA THR A 43 -7.36 10.74 -4.18
C THR A 43 -8.36 11.15 -3.12
N PRO A 44 -9.61 11.50 -3.48
CA PRO A 44 -10.68 11.73 -2.51
C PRO A 44 -11.23 10.41 -1.95
N TYR A 45 -10.36 9.45 -1.64
CA TYR A 45 -10.76 8.16 -1.12
C TYR A 45 -10.95 8.25 0.39
N LYS A 46 -12.15 7.90 0.86
CA LYS A 46 -12.49 7.76 2.28
C LYS A 46 -13.33 6.52 2.44
N GLU A 47 -12.88 5.58 3.27
CA GLU A 47 -13.70 4.44 3.68
C GLU A 47 -14.92 4.94 4.46
N THR A 48 -16.11 4.62 3.97
CA THR A 48 -17.35 4.94 4.66
C THR A 48 -17.52 4.07 5.90
N ALA A 49 -18.30 4.53 6.90
CA ALA A 49 -18.56 3.74 8.11
C ALA A 49 -19.16 2.35 7.80
N ALA A 50 -20.03 2.26 6.79
CA ALA A 50 -20.63 1.00 6.35
C ALA A 50 -19.60 0.06 5.69
N GLU A 51 -18.60 0.60 5.00
CA GLU A 51 -17.51 -0.22 4.44
C GLU A 51 -16.54 -0.70 5.51
N LYS A 52 -16.26 0.15 6.51
CA LYS A 52 -15.40 -0.21 7.66
C LYS A 52 -15.93 -1.40 8.42
N GLN A 53 -17.26 -1.50 8.59
CA GLN A 53 -17.92 -2.65 9.22
C GLN A 53 -17.80 -3.94 8.40
N LYS A 54 -17.51 -3.84 7.10
CA LYS A 54 -17.34 -4.98 6.18
C LYS A 54 -15.87 -5.32 5.95
N LEU A 55 -14.93 -4.67 6.62
CA LEU A 55 -13.51 -5.01 6.49
C LEU A 55 -13.25 -6.34 7.17
N THR A 56 -12.64 -7.26 6.44
CA THR A 56 -12.16 -8.52 6.98
C THR A 56 -11.00 -8.26 7.94
N ALA A 57 -10.81 -9.14 8.92
CA ALA A 57 -9.69 -9.04 9.85
C ALA A 57 -8.33 -9.13 9.12
N ASP A 58 -8.27 -9.92 8.04
CA ASP A 58 -7.06 -10.06 7.21
C ASP A 58 -6.73 -8.76 6.46
N TYR A 59 -7.74 -8.07 5.90
CA TYR A 59 -7.55 -6.75 5.28
C TYR A 59 -6.97 -5.72 6.27
N ILE A 60 -7.49 -5.69 7.50
CA ILE A 60 -6.98 -4.81 8.57
C ILE A 60 -5.52 -5.17 8.92
N ARG A 61 -5.18 -6.47 8.99
CA ARG A 61 -3.80 -6.92 9.22
C ARG A 61 -2.86 -6.45 8.11
N VAL A 62 -3.28 -6.50 6.84
CA VAL A 62 -2.50 -5.95 5.73
C VAL A 62 -2.29 -4.45 5.88
N GLN A 63 -3.33 -3.68 6.25
CA GLN A 63 -3.19 -2.25 6.50
C GLN A 63 -2.16 -1.96 7.62
N LEU A 64 -2.21 -2.70 8.73
CA LEU A 64 -1.23 -2.57 9.81
C LEU A 64 0.18 -2.94 9.35
N ALA A 65 0.33 -3.99 8.53
CA ALA A 65 1.63 -4.38 7.97
C ALA A 65 2.22 -3.27 7.07
N VAL A 66 1.38 -2.59 6.27
CA VAL A 66 1.81 -1.45 5.46
C VAL A 66 2.25 -0.28 6.35
N LEU A 67 1.48 0.03 7.41
CA LEU A 67 1.85 1.10 8.33
C LEU A 67 3.18 0.81 9.04
N LYS A 68 3.39 -0.43 9.49
CA LYS A 68 4.66 -0.87 10.09
C LYS A 68 5.83 -0.78 9.09
N TRP A 69 5.57 -1.06 7.82
CA TRP A 69 6.59 -0.91 6.77
C TRP A 69 6.97 0.56 6.56
N LEU A 70 5.99 1.46 6.60
CA LEU A 70 6.21 2.92 6.50
C LEU A 70 6.97 3.52 7.69
N ASP A 71 7.05 2.83 8.83
CA ASP A 71 7.90 3.25 9.95
C ASP A 71 9.39 3.13 9.63
N THR A 72 9.75 2.27 8.67
CA THR A 72 11.15 1.95 8.31
C THR A 72 11.52 2.29 6.87
N HIS A 73 10.54 2.53 6.00
CA HIS A 73 10.73 2.77 4.57
C HIS A 73 9.90 3.95 4.10
N SER A 74 10.36 4.68 3.07
CA SER A 74 9.55 5.72 2.44
C SER A 74 8.48 5.12 1.51
N ALA A 75 7.36 5.83 1.30
CA ALA A 75 6.32 5.39 0.35
C ALA A 75 6.84 5.28 -1.11
N ASP A 76 7.92 5.98 -1.42
CA ASP A 76 8.54 6.06 -2.73
C ASP A 76 9.41 4.83 -3.02
N GLU A 77 9.97 4.21 -1.98
CA GLU A 77 10.74 2.97 -2.07
C GLU A 77 9.90 1.80 -2.62
N LEU A 78 8.56 1.89 -2.58
CA LEU A 78 7.68 0.90 -3.19
C LEU A 78 7.91 0.78 -4.70
N LEU A 79 8.42 1.82 -5.38
CA LEU A 79 8.85 1.74 -6.79
C LEU A 79 9.96 0.70 -7.00
N GLY A 80 10.76 0.42 -5.97
CA GLY A 80 11.81 -0.59 -5.98
C GLY A 80 11.33 -2.00 -5.61
N VAL A 81 10.13 -2.15 -5.03
CA VAL A 81 9.67 -3.43 -4.48
C VAL A 81 8.21 -3.75 -4.87
N PRO A 82 7.88 -3.92 -6.17
CA PRO A 82 6.54 -4.34 -6.61
C PRO A 82 6.10 -5.67 -5.99
N ILE A 83 7.07 -6.54 -5.66
CA ILE A 83 6.86 -7.80 -4.95
C ILE A 83 6.15 -7.57 -3.61
N GLN A 84 6.48 -6.49 -2.90
CA GLN A 84 5.88 -6.19 -1.60
C GLN A 84 4.41 -5.78 -1.73
N ALA A 85 4.10 -4.93 -2.72
CA ALA A 85 2.72 -4.55 -3.03
C ALA A 85 1.88 -5.74 -3.50
N ASN A 86 2.47 -6.64 -4.29
CA ASN A 86 1.85 -7.90 -4.68
C ASN A 86 1.54 -8.75 -3.45
N LYS A 87 2.53 -8.97 -2.57
CA LYS A 87 2.40 -9.75 -1.34
C LYS A 87 1.27 -9.23 -0.45
N TRP A 88 1.21 -7.91 -0.21
CA TRP A 88 0.12 -7.31 0.56
C TRP A 88 -1.25 -7.58 -0.07
N THR A 89 -1.35 -7.55 -1.40
CA THR A 89 -2.62 -7.79 -2.10
C THR A 89 -3.03 -9.27 -2.00
N THR A 90 -2.07 -10.20 -2.10
CA THR A 90 -2.31 -11.64 -1.88
C THR A 90 -2.71 -11.95 -0.44
N ASP A 91 -2.10 -11.27 0.54
CA ASP A 91 -2.30 -11.57 1.96
C ASP A 91 -3.69 -11.11 2.49
N ILE A 92 -4.52 -10.40 1.70
CA ILE A 92 -5.84 -9.92 2.12
C ILE A 92 -6.80 -11.05 2.52
N ASN A 93 -6.76 -12.22 1.89
CA ASN A 93 -7.67 -13.34 2.16
C ASN A 93 -6.93 -14.66 2.42
N LYS A 94 -5.73 -14.58 2.99
CA LYS A 94 -4.83 -15.73 3.15
C LYS A 94 -5.40 -16.87 3.99
N LYS A 95 -6.22 -16.55 5.01
CA LYS A 95 -6.63 -17.54 6.01
C LYS A 95 -7.60 -18.60 5.44
N ASP A 96 -8.47 -18.18 4.53
CA ASP A 96 -9.57 -19.01 4.05
C ASP A 96 -9.26 -19.70 2.72
N ASN A 97 -8.00 -19.62 2.26
CA ASN A 97 -7.60 -19.94 0.88
C ASN A 97 -8.52 -19.26 -0.17
N GLU A 98 -9.14 -18.15 0.22
CA GLU A 98 -10.04 -17.39 -0.64
C GLU A 98 -9.22 -16.47 -1.53
N ILE A 99 -9.62 -16.40 -2.79
CA ILE A 99 -8.97 -15.53 -3.77
C ILE A 99 -9.32 -14.08 -3.43
N THR A 100 -8.32 -13.22 -3.24
CA THR A 100 -8.53 -11.77 -3.05
C THR A 100 -9.49 -11.23 -4.11
N THR A 101 -10.60 -10.63 -3.70
CA THR A 101 -11.58 -10.14 -4.69
C THR A 101 -11.06 -8.89 -5.41
N PRO A 102 -11.48 -8.64 -6.67
CA PRO A 102 -11.13 -7.40 -7.37
C PRO A 102 -11.51 -6.14 -6.59
N THR A 103 -12.62 -6.21 -5.83
CA THR A 103 -13.10 -5.12 -4.98
C THR A 103 -12.13 -4.83 -3.84
N GLU A 104 -11.64 -5.85 -3.14
CA GLU A 104 -10.68 -5.69 -2.03
C GLU A 104 -9.31 -5.23 -2.52
N ALA A 105 -8.80 -5.79 -3.62
CA ALA A 105 -7.58 -5.33 -4.25
C ALA A 105 -7.70 -3.85 -4.68
N THR A 106 -8.85 -3.46 -5.25
CA THR A 106 -9.17 -2.06 -5.58
C THR A 106 -9.18 -1.18 -4.34
N ARG A 107 -9.81 -1.64 -3.27
CA ARG A 107 -9.87 -0.93 -2.00
C ARG A 107 -8.48 -0.69 -1.44
N LEU A 108 -7.64 -1.73 -1.37
CA LEU A 108 -6.25 -1.62 -0.90
C LEU A 108 -5.46 -0.65 -1.77
N CYS A 109 -5.55 -0.72 -3.10
CA CYS A 109 -4.84 0.19 -4.00
C CYS A 109 -5.15 1.66 -3.73
N TYR A 110 -6.43 2.02 -3.55
CA TYR A 110 -6.80 3.40 -3.23
C TYR A 110 -6.45 3.80 -1.80
N TRP A 111 -6.55 2.88 -0.84
CA TRP A 111 -6.08 3.11 0.51
C TRP A 111 -4.57 3.38 0.56
N LEU A 112 -3.76 2.58 -0.14
CA LEU A 112 -2.31 2.81 -0.30
C LEU A 112 -2.04 4.22 -0.84
N ARG A 113 -2.83 4.68 -1.82
CA ARG A 113 -2.69 6.04 -2.34
C ARG A 113 -2.99 7.14 -1.32
N THR A 114 -3.83 6.87 -0.31
CA THR A 114 -4.00 7.81 0.82
C THR A 114 -2.80 7.87 1.76
N LYS A 115 -1.89 6.88 1.67
CA LYS A 115 -0.62 6.82 2.40
C LYS A 115 0.57 7.28 1.53
N ASN A 116 0.29 8.08 0.51
CA ASN A 116 1.26 8.62 -0.45
C ASN A 116 1.95 7.59 -1.35
N PHE A 117 1.51 6.33 -1.37
CA PHE A 117 1.95 5.41 -2.41
C PHE A 117 1.40 5.84 -3.77
N ASN A 118 2.25 5.86 -4.79
CA ASN A 118 1.85 6.23 -6.14
C ASN A 118 1.13 5.09 -6.87
N THR A 119 0.13 4.44 -6.27
CA THR A 119 -0.58 3.30 -6.86
C THR A 119 -1.82 3.70 -7.64
N TYR A 120 -2.12 2.99 -8.73
CA TYR A 120 -3.40 3.15 -9.44
C TYR A 120 -3.86 1.84 -10.07
N SER A 121 -5.16 1.74 -10.35
CA SER A 121 -5.73 0.63 -11.09
C SER A 121 -6.18 1.06 -12.48
N LYS A 122 -6.15 0.11 -13.42
CA LYS A 122 -6.67 0.27 -14.77
C LYS A 122 -7.37 -1.02 -15.17
N ILE A 123 -8.58 -0.89 -15.68
CA ILE A 123 -9.25 -1.99 -16.37
C ILE A 123 -8.58 -2.08 -17.74
N ASP A 124 -7.98 -3.21 -18.05
CA ASP A 124 -7.47 -3.51 -19.40
C ASP A 124 -8.69 -3.98 -20.20
N PRO A 125 -9.28 -3.10 -21.05
CA PRO A 125 -10.36 -3.54 -21.91
C PRO A 125 -9.80 -4.63 -22.79
N GLN A 126 -10.58 -5.69 -23.00
CA GLN A 126 -10.27 -6.80 -23.89
C GLN A 126 -9.48 -6.29 -25.10
N LYS A 127 -8.16 -6.48 -25.08
CA LYS A 127 -7.35 -6.17 -26.24
C LYS A 127 -7.66 -7.28 -27.22
N ASN A 128 -8.72 -7.09 -28.00
CA ASN A 128 -8.74 -7.59 -29.36
C ASN A 128 -7.50 -6.97 -29.98
N SER A 129 -6.40 -7.70 -29.94
CA SER A 129 -5.10 -7.25 -30.40
C SER A 129 -5.35 -6.80 -31.83
N LYS A 130 -5.37 -5.47 -32.04
CA LYS A 130 -5.31 -4.87 -33.37
C LYS A 130 -3.89 -5.03 -33.92
N SER A 131 -3.23 -6.15 -33.66
CA SER A 131 -2.07 -6.54 -34.43
C SER A 131 -2.60 -6.80 -35.83
N PRO A 132 -2.29 -5.95 -36.83
CA PRO A 132 -2.85 -6.06 -38.17
C PRO A 132 -2.36 -7.31 -38.93
N LEU A 133 -1.63 -8.20 -38.24
CA LEU A 133 -0.83 -9.27 -38.81
C LEU A 133 -1.09 -10.63 -38.13
N HIS A 134 -2.24 -10.83 -37.48
CA HIS A 134 -2.55 -12.13 -36.85
C HIS A 134 -3.75 -12.83 -37.48
N HIS A 135 -3.49 -14.10 -37.81
CA HIS A 135 -4.36 -15.07 -38.45
C HIS A 135 -5.81 -15.09 -37.94
N PRO A 136 -6.80 -15.35 -38.82
CA PRO A 136 -8.23 -15.41 -38.49
C PRO A 136 -8.61 -16.46 -37.43
N LEU A 137 -7.73 -17.43 -37.14
CA LEU A 137 -7.95 -18.46 -36.12
C LEU A 137 -7.61 -18.00 -34.68
N SER A 138 -6.91 -16.87 -34.49
CA SER A 138 -6.61 -16.33 -33.15
C SER A 138 -7.78 -15.55 -32.54
N SER A 139 -8.86 -15.32 -33.30
CA SER A 139 -10.03 -14.54 -32.85
C SER A 139 -10.95 -15.29 -31.87
N MET A 140 -10.72 -16.59 -31.62
CA MET A 140 -11.59 -17.39 -30.74
C MET A 140 -11.18 -17.44 -29.26
N LEU A 141 -9.97 -16.99 -28.89
CA LEU A 141 -9.59 -16.83 -27.48
C LEU A 141 -9.59 -15.35 -27.10
N THR A 142 -10.78 -14.81 -26.87
CA THR A 142 -10.92 -13.49 -26.25
C THR A 142 -10.52 -13.58 -24.79
N THR A 143 -9.33 -13.08 -24.45
CA THR A 143 -8.86 -13.01 -23.05
C THR A 143 -9.90 -12.24 -22.23
N PRO A 144 -10.41 -12.74 -21.09
CA PRO A 144 -11.42 -12.02 -20.32
C PRO A 144 -10.86 -10.68 -19.82
N PRO A 145 -11.71 -9.65 -19.67
CA PRO A 145 -11.27 -8.35 -19.15
C PRO A 145 -10.58 -8.54 -17.79
N ALA A 146 -9.50 -7.79 -17.57
CA ALA A 146 -8.71 -7.87 -16.37
C ALA A 146 -8.55 -6.49 -15.74
N ILE A 147 -8.51 -6.45 -14.41
CA ILE A 147 -8.06 -5.27 -13.68
C ILE A 147 -6.56 -5.43 -13.40
N ALA A 148 -5.80 -4.39 -13.68
CA ALA A 148 -4.37 -4.35 -13.49
C ALA A 148 -4.01 -3.17 -12.57
N PHE A 149 -3.05 -3.38 -11.69
CA PHE A 149 -2.63 -2.43 -10.68
C PHE A 149 -1.16 -2.12 -10.86
N TYR A 150 -0.87 -0.83 -10.82
CA TYR A 150 0.42 -0.28 -11.17
C TYR A 150 0.94 0.62 -10.07
N ILE A 151 2.26 0.64 -9.92
CA ILE A 151 2.99 1.68 -9.21
C ILE A 151 3.43 2.70 -10.26
N ALA A 152 2.90 3.91 -10.14
CA ALA A 152 3.16 5.01 -11.05
C ALA A 152 4.58 5.53 -10.88
N ASN A 153 5.34 5.52 -11.98
CA ASN A 153 6.68 6.07 -12.00
C ASN A 153 6.61 7.61 -11.97
N ALA A 154 7.30 8.22 -10.99
CA ALA A 154 7.32 9.66 -10.79
C ALA A 154 7.98 10.43 -11.95
N ASP A 155 8.87 9.80 -12.71
CA ASP A 155 9.61 10.43 -13.81
C ASP A 155 8.72 10.72 -15.03
N TYR A 156 7.55 10.08 -15.11
CA TYR A 156 6.64 10.18 -16.24
C TYR A 156 5.35 10.88 -15.84
N LYS A 157 4.95 11.89 -16.61
CA LYS A 157 3.67 12.60 -16.41
C LYS A 157 2.46 11.79 -16.90
N THR A 158 2.67 10.88 -17.85
CA THR A 158 1.61 10.09 -18.48
C THR A 158 1.57 8.68 -17.92
N ARG A 159 0.38 8.23 -17.49
CA ARG A 159 0.19 6.89 -16.94
C ARG A 159 0.05 5.85 -18.06
N SER A 160 0.92 4.86 -18.04
CA SER A 160 1.00 3.84 -19.07
C SER A 160 1.72 2.59 -18.56
N PRO A 161 1.26 1.38 -18.96
CA PRO A 161 1.99 0.14 -18.70
C PRO A 161 3.43 0.10 -19.24
N ARG A 162 3.82 1.06 -20.09
CA ARG A 162 5.19 1.19 -20.62
C ARG A 162 6.18 1.87 -19.68
N HIS A 163 5.67 2.55 -18.65
CA HIS A 163 6.46 3.40 -17.75
C HIS A 163 6.21 3.07 -16.28
N ASP A 164 5.00 2.59 -15.98
CA ASP A 164 4.56 2.22 -14.64
C ASP A 164 4.77 0.72 -14.38
N VAL A 165 4.98 0.35 -13.12
CA VAL A 165 5.34 -1.02 -12.74
C VAL A 165 4.08 -1.80 -12.38
N LEU A 166 3.76 -2.85 -13.13
CA LEU A 166 2.67 -3.76 -12.83
C LEU A 166 3.01 -4.60 -11.59
N TYR A 167 2.15 -4.58 -10.57
CA TYR A 167 2.35 -5.37 -9.35
C TYR A 167 1.18 -6.33 -9.05
N TRP A 168 0.01 -6.14 -9.67
CA TRP A 168 -1.11 -7.07 -9.56
C TRP A 168 -1.94 -7.08 -10.83
N ARG A 169 -2.42 -8.26 -11.24
CA ARG A 169 -3.40 -8.39 -12.33
C ARG A 169 -4.35 -9.53 -12.05
N GLN A 170 -5.65 -9.27 -12.26
CA GLN A 170 -6.71 -10.23 -11.97
C GLN A 170 -7.79 -10.18 -13.04
N HIS A 171 -8.22 -11.35 -13.50
CA HIS A 171 -9.32 -11.46 -14.45
C HIS A 171 -10.67 -11.23 -13.76
N LEU A 172 -11.50 -10.34 -14.33
CA LEU A 172 -12.78 -9.99 -13.73
C LEU A 172 -13.83 -11.10 -13.83
N SER A 173 -13.71 -11.98 -14.83
CA SER A 173 -14.67 -13.06 -15.07
C SER A 173 -14.35 -14.35 -14.28
N THR A 174 -13.07 -14.69 -14.15
CA THR A 174 -12.63 -15.94 -13.51
C THR A 174 -12.05 -15.72 -12.12
N TRP A 175 -11.80 -14.46 -11.75
CA TRP A 175 -11.07 -14.04 -10.55
C TRP A 175 -9.65 -14.60 -10.44
N ALA A 176 -9.18 -15.31 -11.47
CA ALA A 176 -7.83 -15.81 -11.54
C ALA A 176 -6.84 -14.64 -11.48
N ILE A 177 -5.89 -14.77 -10.57
CA ILE A 177 -4.75 -13.87 -10.43
C ILE A 177 -3.71 -14.30 -11.44
N GLU A 178 -3.23 -13.35 -12.24
CA GLU A 178 -2.13 -13.61 -13.17
C GLU A 178 -0.82 -13.54 -12.38
N GLU A 179 -0.12 -14.67 -12.27
CA GLU A 179 1.20 -14.72 -11.64
C GLU A 179 2.17 -13.84 -12.43
N LEU A 180 2.48 -12.68 -11.85
CA LEU A 180 3.47 -11.79 -12.40
C LEU A 180 4.83 -12.42 -12.18
N HIS A 181 5.43 -12.88 -13.26
CA HIS A 181 6.83 -13.23 -13.28
C HIS A 181 7.63 -11.92 -13.22
N LEU A 182 7.72 -11.36 -12.01
CA LEU A 182 8.62 -10.27 -11.66
C LEU A 182 10.04 -10.85 -11.62
N GLY A 183 10.51 -11.35 -12.77
CA GLY A 183 11.87 -11.87 -12.89
C GLY A 183 12.88 -10.75 -12.61
N PRO A 184 14.08 -11.08 -12.11
CA PRO A 184 15.17 -10.11 -12.03
C PRO A 184 15.34 -9.55 -13.43
N THR A 185 15.14 -8.24 -13.58
CA THR A 185 15.02 -7.57 -14.88
C THR A 185 16.40 -7.47 -15.52
N GLY A 186 16.94 -8.62 -15.92
CA GLY A 186 18.18 -8.76 -16.66
C GLY A 186 17.89 -8.64 -18.15
N ALA A 187 18.34 -7.53 -18.73
CA ALA A 187 18.71 -7.38 -20.12
C ALA A 187 17.65 -7.74 -21.19
N ARG A 188 16.95 -6.71 -21.69
CA ARG A 188 16.96 -6.38 -23.13
C ARG A 188 16.29 -5.05 -23.41
N GLY A 189 17.11 -4.05 -23.71
CA GLY A 189 16.69 -2.81 -24.36
C GLY A 189 16.62 -1.59 -23.45
N ASP A 190 17.80 -1.11 -23.04
CA ASP A 190 18.12 0.31 -22.88
C ASP A 190 17.09 1.17 -22.13
N ARG A 191 16.95 0.95 -20.82
CA ARG A 191 16.35 1.90 -19.89
C ARG A 191 17.02 1.80 -18.52
N VAL A 192 17.75 2.86 -18.19
CA VAL A 192 18.22 3.29 -16.86
C VAL A 192 17.98 2.26 -15.74
N SER A 193 19.00 1.41 -15.53
CA SER A 193 19.14 0.64 -14.30
C SER A 193 19.61 1.61 -13.21
N LEU A 194 18.73 1.95 -12.27
CA LEU A 194 19.04 2.71 -11.06
C LEU A 194 19.08 1.82 -9.81
N TYR A 195 19.14 0.50 -9.95
CA TYR A 195 19.28 -0.42 -8.81
C TYR A 195 20.64 -1.11 -8.86
N HIS A 196 21.65 -0.43 -8.34
CA HIS A 196 22.88 -1.08 -7.89
C HIS A 196 22.63 -1.66 -6.49
N GLY A 197 22.50 -2.99 -6.41
CA GLY A 197 23.12 -3.73 -5.32
C GLY A 197 22.28 -4.23 -4.15
N LEU A 198 20.95 -4.29 -4.22
CA LEU A 198 20.17 -5.06 -3.24
C LEU A 198 19.67 -6.37 -3.85
N ASP A 199 20.25 -7.46 -3.38
CA ASP A 199 19.75 -8.81 -3.63
C ASP A 199 18.36 -8.93 -2.98
N PRO A 200 17.28 -9.09 -3.76
CA PRO A 200 15.91 -9.13 -3.24
C PRO A 200 15.65 -10.35 -2.35
N THR A 201 16.45 -11.41 -2.46
CA THR A 201 16.39 -12.57 -1.56
C THR A 201 17.00 -12.27 -0.20
N ALA A 202 18.08 -11.48 -0.15
CA ALA A 202 18.71 -11.09 1.11
C ALA A 202 17.80 -10.19 1.97
N VAL A 203 17.04 -9.29 1.35
CA VAL A 203 16.08 -8.40 2.05
C VAL A 203 14.90 -9.19 2.61
N LEU A 204 14.42 -10.21 1.87
CA LEU A 204 13.34 -11.09 2.32
C LEU A 204 13.77 -11.97 3.50
N ASP A 205 14.98 -12.51 3.47
CA ASP A 205 15.52 -13.29 4.58
C ASP A 205 15.76 -12.43 5.82
N ASP A 206 16.23 -11.19 5.66
CA ASP A 206 16.48 -10.27 6.78
C ASP A 206 15.18 -9.77 7.42
N ILE A 207 14.13 -9.51 6.62
CA ILE A 207 12.79 -9.17 7.14
C ILE A 207 12.17 -10.37 7.86
N MET A 208 12.30 -11.58 7.32
CA MET A 208 11.77 -12.80 7.96
C MET A 208 12.56 -13.18 9.21
N ALA A 209 13.87 -12.89 9.26
CA ALA A 209 14.70 -13.04 10.45
C ALA A 209 14.34 -12.00 11.52
N SER A 210 14.18 -10.74 11.15
CA SER A 210 13.83 -9.65 12.07
C SER A 210 12.44 -9.83 12.68
N LEU A 211 11.49 -10.41 11.93
CA LEU A 211 10.17 -10.80 12.43
C LEU A 211 10.20 -11.99 13.40
N ARG A 212 11.23 -12.85 13.34
CA ARG A 212 11.42 -13.95 14.31
C ARG A 212 12.06 -13.47 15.61
N GLU A 213 12.87 -12.43 15.55
CA GLU A 213 13.56 -11.89 16.73
C GLU A 213 12.72 -10.93 17.56
N THR A 214 11.74 -10.23 16.95
CA THR A 214 10.98 -9.20 17.67
C THR A 214 9.85 -9.72 18.55
N ASP A 215 9.32 -10.93 18.35
CA ASP A 215 8.34 -11.51 19.28
C ASP A 215 8.14 -13.04 19.06
N PRO A 216 8.88 -13.92 19.77
CA PRO A 216 8.67 -15.36 19.67
C PRO A 216 7.30 -15.81 20.20
N SER A 217 6.58 -14.96 20.94
CA SER A 217 5.25 -15.30 21.50
C SER A 217 4.10 -15.11 20.52
N ALA A 218 4.32 -14.42 19.40
CA ALA A 218 3.28 -14.18 18.39
C ALA A 218 2.88 -15.44 17.58
N PHE A 219 3.62 -16.55 17.74
CA PHE A 219 3.36 -17.82 17.05
C PHE A 219 2.80 -18.94 17.95
N ASP A 220 2.66 -18.74 19.26
CA ASP A 220 2.11 -19.75 20.18
C ASP A 220 0.57 -19.80 20.21
N PHE A 221 -0.13 -19.11 19.29
CA PHE A 221 -1.59 -19.10 19.24
C PHE A 221 -2.22 -20.10 18.25
N VAL A 222 -1.49 -21.14 17.85
CA VAL A 222 -2.09 -22.29 17.16
C VAL A 222 -2.32 -23.41 18.18
N SER A 223 -3.43 -23.24 18.88
CA SER A 223 -4.36 -24.26 19.38
C SER A 223 -3.86 -25.69 19.53
N ASP A 224 -3.69 -26.09 20.79
CA ASP A 224 -3.94 -27.44 21.28
C ASP A 224 -5.43 -27.80 21.04
N PRO A 225 -5.76 -28.79 20.20
CA PRO A 225 -7.13 -29.19 19.93
C PRO A 225 -7.76 -30.08 21.03
N SER A 226 -7.13 -30.27 22.20
CA SER A 226 -7.58 -31.26 23.18
C SER A 226 -8.58 -30.79 24.24
N SER A 227 -8.88 -29.49 24.36
CA SER A 227 -9.83 -28.98 25.38
C SER A 227 -11.20 -28.64 24.79
N SER A 228 -11.96 -29.68 24.40
CA SER A 228 -13.41 -29.56 24.27
C SER A 228 -14.06 -29.81 25.64
N PRO A 229 -14.80 -28.86 26.22
CA PRO A 229 -15.63 -29.15 27.38
C PRO A 229 -16.82 -30.00 26.94
N SER A 230 -16.84 -31.27 27.36
CA SER A 230 -18.03 -32.13 27.27
C SER A 230 -19.18 -31.47 28.04
N MET A 231 -20.16 -30.95 27.30
CA MET A 231 -21.41 -30.49 27.87
C MET A 231 -22.34 -31.69 27.99
N GLU A 232 -22.29 -32.34 29.14
CA GLU A 232 -23.15 -33.45 29.54
C GLU A 232 -24.56 -32.90 29.78
N TRP A 233 -25.50 -33.21 28.88
CA TRP A 233 -26.91 -32.90 29.07
C TRP A 233 -27.54 -34.00 29.92
N ASP A 234 -27.64 -33.77 31.22
CA ASP A 234 -28.44 -34.62 32.11
C ASP A 234 -29.93 -34.44 31.79
N ALA A 235 -30.46 -35.36 31.00
CA ALA A 235 -31.89 -35.59 30.85
C ALA A 235 -32.37 -36.46 32.03
N SER A 236 -32.57 -35.83 33.19
CA SER A 236 -33.37 -36.43 34.27
C SER A 236 -34.80 -35.93 34.17
N GLY A 237 -35.67 -36.76 33.60
CA GLY A 237 -37.11 -36.67 33.83
C GLY A 237 -37.47 -37.20 35.22
N SER A 238 -38.56 -36.70 35.80
CA SER A 238 -39.41 -37.40 36.77
C SER A 238 -40.71 -36.60 36.94
N ASP A 239 -41.82 -37.32 36.67
CA ASP A 239 -43.23 -37.18 37.08
C ASP A 239 -43.98 -35.83 37.01
#